data_AF-A0A3L7X5T2-F1
#
_entry.id   AF-A0A3L7X5T2-F1
#
_cell.length_a   1.000
_cell.length_b   1.000
_cell.length_c   1.000
_cell.angle_alpha   90.00
_cell.angle_beta   90.00
_cell.angle_gamma   90.00
#
_symmetry.space_group_name_H-M   'P 1'
#
loop_
_entity.id
_entity.type
_entity.pdbx_description
1 polymer ?
#
loop_
_entity_poly.entity_id
_entity_poly.type
_entity_poly.pdbx_seq_one_letter_code
_entity_poly.pdbx_strand_id
1 'polypeptide(L)'
;MVAQGWAQPLEFKPDLTLAVEFRKLATEAAQAKRGFWSGDSPVDGAMPYALVTKSTPLRVGSGRDFETTMSLLPGLTMTVYAADASGRWLQIRTPDRTGGWVSASAVELNVPIGDVPKGE
;
A
#
# COMPACT_ATOMS: atom_id res chain seq x y z
N MET A 1 21.50 8.49 -43.50
CA MET A 1 20.10 8.63 -43.04
C MET A 1 19.72 7.31 -42.38
N VAL A 2 19.41 7.35 -41.08
CA VAL A 2 18.85 6.32 -40.17
C VAL A 2 19.62 5.00 -39.98
N ALA A 3 20.38 4.92 -38.88
CA ALA A 3 20.66 3.66 -38.20
C ALA A 3 19.51 3.38 -37.20
N GLN A 4 18.89 2.21 -37.33
CA GLN A 4 17.71 1.76 -36.57
C GLN A 4 18.09 1.39 -35.14
N GLY A 5 17.94 2.33 -34.21
CA GLY A 5 18.19 2.12 -32.79
C GLY A 5 17.12 1.22 -32.14
N TRP A 6 17.44 -0.05 -31.96
CA TRP A 6 16.75 -0.90 -30.98
C TRP A 6 17.56 -0.86 -29.68
N ALA A 7 16.98 -0.30 -28.62
CA ALA A 7 17.55 -0.41 -27.29
C ALA A 7 17.42 -1.87 -26.82
N GLN A 8 18.53 -2.58 -26.73
CA GLN A 8 18.58 -3.91 -26.12
C GLN A 8 18.39 -3.72 -24.60
N PRO A 9 17.35 -4.31 -23.96
CA PRO A 9 17.24 -4.28 -22.52
C PRO A 9 18.46 -5.03 -21.96
N LEU A 10 19.38 -4.31 -21.33
CA LEU A 10 20.43 -4.93 -20.54
C LEU A 10 19.75 -5.56 -19.32
N GLU A 11 19.46 -6.86 -19.39
CA GLU A 11 19.02 -7.64 -18.25
C GLU A 11 20.20 -7.78 -17.28
N PHE A 12 20.42 -6.77 -16.46
CA PHE A 12 21.31 -6.90 -15.32
C PHE A 12 20.69 -7.89 -14.34
N LYS A 13 21.41 -8.98 -14.04
CA LYS A 13 21.03 -9.86 -12.95
C LYS A 13 20.95 -9.00 -11.68
N PRO A 14 19.83 -9.02 -10.92
CA PRO A 14 19.71 -8.22 -9.71
C PRO A 14 20.86 -8.52 -8.77
N ASP A 15 21.54 -7.49 -8.29
CA ASP A 15 22.60 -7.63 -7.29
C ASP A 15 21.94 -7.96 -5.95
N LEU A 16 22.10 -9.22 -5.52
CA LEU A 16 21.54 -9.75 -4.28
C LEU A 16 22.59 -9.82 -3.17
N THR A 17 23.79 -9.29 -3.37
CA THR A 17 24.91 -9.39 -2.41
C THR A 17 24.53 -8.83 -1.04
N LEU A 18 23.68 -7.80 -1.03
CA LEU A 18 23.20 -7.14 0.19
C LEU A 18 21.74 -7.49 0.54
N ALA A 19 21.12 -8.46 -0.12
CA ALA A 19 19.70 -8.76 0.08
C ALA A 19 19.37 -9.16 1.52
N VAL A 20 20.28 -9.86 2.21
CA VAL A 20 20.10 -10.24 3.62
C VAL A 20 20.16 -9.01 4.54
N GLU A 21 21.14 -8.13 4.33
CA GLU A 21 21.27 -6.89 5.10
C GLU A 21 20.07 -5.96 4.87
N PHE A 22 19.62 -5.81 3.62
CA PHE A 22 18.42 -5.02 3.32
C PHE A 22 17.16 -5.62 3.97
N ARG A 23 16.99 -6.95 4.00
CA ARG A 23 15.87 -7.59 4.69
C ARG A 23 15.91 -7.36 6.20
N LYS A 24 17.10 -7.43 6.80
CA LYS A 24 17.31 -7.17 8.23
C LYS A 24 16.99 -5.71 8.56
N LEU A 25 17.55 -4.77 7.81
CA LEU A 25 17.31 -3.33 7.95
C LEU A 25 15.83 -2.99 7.76
N ALA A 26 15.16 -3.59 6.78
CA ALA A 26 13.72 -3.39 6.56
C ALA A 26 12.87 -3.93 7.72
N THR A 27 13.26 -5.06 8.30
CA THR A 27 12.58 -5.65 9.47
C THR A 27 12.78 -4.78 10.71
N GLU A 28 14.01 -4.33 10.97
CA GLU A 28 14.33 -3.43 12.08
C GLU A 28 13.62 -2.08 11.93
N ALA A 29 13.60 -1.53 10.72
CA ALA A 29 12.83 -0.35 10.35
C ALA A 29 11.33 -0.51 10.64
N ALA A 30 10.73 -1.63 10.24
CA ALA A 30 9.32 -1.90 10.51
C ALA A 30 9.03 -2.04 12.02
N GLN A 31 9.85 -2.80 12.75
CA GLN A 31 9.71 -3.01 14.20
C GLN A 31 9.90 -1.71 14.99
N ALA A 32 10.90 -0.92 14.62
CA ALA A 32 11.21 0.34 15.27
C ALA A 32 10.27 1.48 14.85
N LYS A 33 9.35 1.23 13.90
CA LYS A 33 8.59 2.27 13.22
C LYS A 33 9.56 3.38 12.77
N ARG A 34 10.55 3.02 11.97
CA ARG A 34 11.54 3.91 11.34
C ARG A 34 11.65 3.56 9.86
N GLY A 35 10.86 4.20 8.99
CA GLY A 35 10.87 3.96 7.54
C GLY A 35 9.54 4.36 6.89
N PHE A 36 9.27 3.84 5.69
CA PHE A 36 8.05 4.07 4.88
C PHE A 36 6.71 4.00 5.68
N TRP A 37 6.71 3.31 6.83
CA TRP A 37 5.58 3.09 7.73
C TRP A 37 5.53 4.00 8.96
N SER A 38 6.48 4.93 9.12
CA SER A 38 6.62 5.74 10.33
C SER A 38 6.61 7.24 10.11
N GLY A 39 6.26 7.69 8.92
CA GLY A 39 6.09 9.10 8.68
C GLY A 39 4.70 9.52 9.12
N ASP A 40 4.63 10.18 10.27
CA ASP A 40 3.95 11.48 10.28
C ASP A 40 4.63 12.26 9.13
N SER A 41 4.03 12.27 7.93
CA SER A 41 4.58 13.02 6.81
C SER A 41 3.94 14.40 6.85
N PRO A 42 4.63 15.43 7.36
CA PRO A 42 4.17 16.82 7.28
C PRO A 42 4.25 17.38 5.85
N VAL A 43 4.34 16.51 4.83
CA VAL A 43 4.55 16.88 3.44
C VAL A 43 3.34 16.45 2.60
N ASP A 44 2.69 17.45 2.04
CA ASP A 44 1.52 17.46 1.13
C ASP A 44 1.69 16.58 -0.13
N GLY A 45 1.96 15.27 0.03
CA GLY A 45 2.16 14.38 -1.12
C GLY A 45 2.53 12.93 -0.85
N ALA A 46 2.87 12.54 0.39
CA ALA A 46 3.04 11.12 0.72
C ALA A 46 1.66 10.46 0.92
N MET A 47 1.34 9.44 0.12
CA MET A 47 0.07 8.72 0.26
C MET A 47 0.07 7.92 1.58
N PRO A 48 -1.01 7.94 2.37
CA PRO A 48 -1.12 7.07 3.53
C PRO A 48 -1.05 5.59 3.14
N TYR A 49 -0.68 4.74 4.09
CA TYR A 49 -0.56 3.31 3.91
C TYR A 49 -1.31 2.53 4.98
N ALA A 50 -1.74 1.33 4.61
CA ALA A 50 -2.43 0.40 5.49
C ALA A 50 -1.76 -0.98 5.46
N LEU A 51 -1.64 -1.60 6.64
CA LEU A 51 -1.26 -3.00 6.82
C LEU A 51 -2.50 -3.82 7.15
N VAL A 52 -2.76 -4.91 6.42
CA VAL A 52 -3.84 -5.84 6.77
C VAL A 52 -3.47 -6.61 8.02
N THR A 53 -4.28 -6.47 9.07
CA THR A 53 -4.09 -7.20 10.35
C THR A 53 -5.05 -8.37 10.47
N LYS A 54 -6.17 -8.36 9.74
CA LYS A 54 -7.18 -9.42 9.70
C LYS A 54 -7.60 -9.69 8.26
N SER A 55 -7.79 -10.97 7.93
CA SER A 55 -8.28 -11.37 6.61
C SER A 55 -9.57 -10.62 6.27
N THR A 56 -9.61 -9.95 5.13
CA THR A 56 -10.70 -9.04 4.78
C THR A 56 -10.90 -8.97 3.27
N PRO A 57 -12.14 -8.90 2.77
CA PRO A 57 -12.37 -8.76 1.34
C PRO A 57 -12.15 -7.33 0.86
N LEU A 58 -11.51 -7.21 -0.31
CA LEU A 58 -11.48 -6.00 -1.13
C LEU A 58 -12.79 -5.90 -1.90
N ARG A 59 -13.46 -4.75 -1.83
CA ARG A 59 -14.77 -4.52 -2.45
C ARG A 59 -14.73 -3.44 -3.52
N VAL A 60 -15.72 -3.45 -4.40
CA VAL A 60 -15.89 -2.42 -5.43
C VAL A 60 -16.40 -1.08 -4.88
N GLY A 61 -17.04 -1.07 -3.70
CA GLY A 61 -17.59 0.13 -3.06
C GLY A 61 -17.50 0.12 -1.54
N SER A 62 -17.74 1.29 -0.93
CA SER A 62 -17.70 1.50 0.52
C SER A 62 -18.96 0.95 1.18
N GLY A 63 -18.96 -0.34 1.55
CA GLY A 63 -20.10 -0.96 2.20
C GLY A 63 -20.00 -2.47 2.19
N ARG A 64 -20.73 -3.13 3.10
CA ARG A 64 -20.71 -4.61 3.17
C ARG A 64 -21.47 -5.26 2.02
N ASP A 65 -22.41 -4.53 1.44
CA ASP A 65 -23.33 -5.01 0.39
C ASP A 65 -22.72 -4.96 -1.02
N PHE A 66 -21.56 -4.29 -1.18
CA PHE A 66 -20.84 -4.25 -2.45
C PHE A 66 -20.13 -5.57 -2.74
N GLU A 67 -20.03 -5.89 -4.03
CA GLU A 67 -19.32 -7.06 -4.53
C GLU A 67 -17.86 -7.08 -4.07
N THR A 68 -17.37 -8.29 -3.84
CA THR A 68 -15.98 -8.55 -3.45
C THR A 68 -15.15 -8.87 -4.68
N THR A 69 -14.05 -8.15 -4.86
CA THR A 69 -13.07 -8.38 -5.92
C THR A 69 -12.12 -9.53 -5.55
N MET A 70 -11.57 -9.51 -4.33
CA MET A 70 -10.63 -10.53 -3.85
C MET A 70 -10.55 -10.53 -2.32
N SER A 71 -9.90 -11.55 -1.76
CA SER A 71 -9.56 -11.60 -0.33
C SER A 71 -8.15 -11.09 -0.08
N LEU A 72 -7.99 -10.20 0.91
CA LEU A 72 -6.71 -9.68 1.36
C LEU A 72 -6.28 -10.41 2.63
N LEU A 73 -5.05 -10.92 2.61
CA LEU A 73 -4.49 -11.68 3.73
C LEU A 73 -3.70 -10.78 4.68
N PRO A 74 -3.64 -11.12 5.99
CA PRO A 74 -2.79 -10.42 6.95
C PRO A 74 -1.33 -10.33 6.49
N GLY A 75 -0.68 -9.21 6.76
CA GLY A 75 0.68 -8.93 6.33
C GLY A 75 0.79 -8.22 4.98
N LEU A 76 -0.30 -8.15 4.20
CA LEU A 76 -0.33 -7.35 2.97
C LEU A 76 -0.34 -5.86 3.28
N THR A 77 0.45 -5.10 2.55
CA THR A 77 0.51 -3.65 2.63
C THR A 77 -0.07 -3.00 1.39
N MET A 78 -0.78 -1.89 1.57
CA MET A 78 -1.47 -1.19 0.49
C MET A 78 -1.37 0.33 0.64
N THR A 79 -1.50 1.02 -0.49
CA THR A 79 -1.61 2.48 -0.52
C THR A 79 -3.06 2.87 -0.27
N VAL A 80 -3.30 3.89 0.55
CA VAL A 80 -4.62 4.43 0.87
C VAL A 80 -4.78 5.77 0.18
N TYR A 81 -5.89 5.95 -0.53
CA TYR A 81 -6.22 7.17 -1.27
C TYR A 81 -7.19 8.04 -0.51
N ALA A 82 -8.19 7.40 0.09
CA ALA A 82 -9.27 8.09 0.73
C ALA A 82 -9.93 7.23 1.81
N ALA A 83 -10.68 7.89 2.68
CA ALA A 83 -11.66 7.29 3.57
C ALA A 83 -13.06 7.76 3.17
N ASP A 84 -14.06 6.92 3.40
CA ASP A 84 -15.45 7.34 3.26
C ASP A 84 -15.82 8.41 4.31
N ALA A 85 -16.98 9.04 4.12
CA ALA A 85 -17.49 10.05 5.06
C ALA A 85 -17.58 9.52 6.50
N SER A 86 -17.87 8.22 6.70
CA SER A 86 -17.96 7.62 8.03
C SER A 86 -16.61 7.18 8.62
N GLY A 87 -15.53 7.17 7.82
CA GLY A 87 -14.21 6.64 8.22
C GLY A 87 -14.19 5.13 8.48
N ARG A 88 -15.23 4.39 8.08
CA ARG A 88 -15.32 2.94 8.24
C ARG A 88 -14.73 2.19 7.07
N TRP A 89 -14.57 2.85 5.93
CA TRP A 89 -14.05 2.28 4.70
C TRP A 89 -12.90 3.10 4.18
N LEU A 90 -11.89 2.40 3.66
CA LEU A 90 -10.71 2.98 3.05
C LEU A 90 -10.66 2.58 1.58
N GLN A 91 -10.50 3.57 0.71
CA GLN A 91 -10.18 3.37 -0.69
C GLN A 91 -8.68 3.12 -0.81
N ILE A 92 -8.30 1.98 -1.39
CA ILE A 92 -6.93 1.50 -1.42
C ILE A 92 -6.52 1.07 -2.82
N ARG A 93 -5.21 0.88 -3.00
CA ARG A 93 -4.64 0.13 -4.11
C ARG A 93 -3.61 -0.85 -3.59
N THR A 94 -3.76 -2.11 -3.95
CA THR A 94 -2.82 -3.19 -3.64
C THR A 94 -1.57 -3.12 -4.53
N PRO A 95 -0.48 -3.84 -4.19
CA PRO A 95 0.78 -3.80 -4.96
C PRO A 95 0.65 -4.24 -6.42
N ASP A 96 -0.31 -5.11 -6.74
CA ASP A 96 -0.68 -5.55 -8.09
C ASP A 96 -1.51 -4.51 -8.87
N ARG A 97 -1.72 -3.32 -8.29
CA ARG A 97 -2.50 -2.20 -8.82
C ARG A 97 -4.02 -2.41 -8.82
N THR A 98 -4.53 -3.43 -8.15
CA THR A 98 -5.98 -3.60 -7.94
C THR A 98 -6.49 -2.53 -6.97
N GLY A 99 -7.49 -1.75 -7.40
CA GLY A 99 -8.14 -0.73 -6.58
C GLY A 99 -9.41 -1.26 -5.93
N GLY A 100 -9.77 -0.72 -4.77
CA GLY A 100 -11.05 -1.03 -4.14
C GLY A 100 -11.19 -0.48 -2.73
N TRP A 101 -12.17 -0.99 -2.01
CA TRP A 101 -12.54 -0.57 -0.67
C TRP A 101 -12.34 -1.68 0.35
N VAL A 102 -11.77 -1.32 1.49
CA VAL A 102 -11.53 -2.25 2.62
C VAL A 102 -12.07 -1.66 3.92
N SER A 103 -12.50 -2.52 4.83
CA SER A 103 -12.93 -2.10 6.17
C SER A 103 -11.74 -1.55 6.97
N ALA A 104 -11.86 -0.32 7.48
CA ALA A 104 -10.82 0.32 8.30
C ALA A 104 -10.48 -0.51 9.55
N SER A 105 -11.47 -1.22 10.11
CA SER A 105 -11.29 -2.09 11.29
C SER A 105 -10.44 -3.34 11.05
N ALA A 106 -10.10 -3.66 9.80
CA ALA A 106 -9.31 -4.83 9.42
C ALA A 106 -7.85 -4.50 9.10
N VAL A 107 -7.48 -3.22 9.20
CA VAL A 107 -6.16 -2.72 8.86
C VAL A 107 -5.59 -1.83 9.96
N GLU A 108 -4.28 -1.66 9.95
CA GLU A 108 -3.56 -0.66 10.74
C GLU A 108 -3.03 0.41 9.79
N LEU A 109 -3.38 1.68 10.05
CA LEU A 109 -2.91 2.83 9.28
C LEU A 109 -1.59 3.35 9.85
N ASN A 110 -0.74 3.87 8.97
CA ASN A 110 0.49 4.58 9.39
C ASN A 110 0.23 6.03 9.87
N VAL A 111 -0.98 6.55 9.66
CA VAL A 111 -1.43 7.88 10.07
C VAL A 111 -2.78 7.79 10.80
N PRO A 112 -3.15 8.79 11.63
CA PRO A 112 -4.51 8.91 12.13
C PRO A 112 -5.55 8.91 11.01
N ILE A 113 -6.68 8.22 11.19
CA ILE A 113 -7.72 8.15 10.15
C ILE A 113 -8.38 9.51 9.83
N GLY A 114 -8.25 10.48 10.73
CA GLY A 114 -8.68 11.86 10.49
C GLY A 114 -7.83 12.59 9.44
N ASP A 115 -6.60 12.13 9.22
CA ASP A 115 -5.64 12.72 8.28
C ASP A 115 -5.72 12.08 6.90
N VAL A 116 -6.48 10.99 6.75
CA VAL A 116 -6.77 10.38 5.45
C VAL A 116 -7.77 11.27 4.70
N PRO A 117 -7.49 11.66 3.44
CA PRO A 117 -8.42 12.44 2.62
C PRO A 117 -9.79 11.79 2.53
N LYS A 118 -10.84 12.59 2.40
CA LYS A 118 -12.20 12.06 2.20
C LYS A 118 -12.49 11.89 0.72
N GLY A 119 -12.96 10.71 0.35
CA GLY A 119 -13.41 10.37 -1.00
C GLY A 119 -14.94 10.28 -1.04
N GLU A 120 -15.51 10.54 -2.22
CA GLU A 120 -16.93 10.36 -2.49
C GLU A 120 -17.34 8.88 -2.56
#